data_AF-A0A821X7P5-F1
#
_entry.id   AF-A0A821X7P5-F1
#
_cell.length_a   1.000
_cell.length_b   1.000
_cell.length_c   1.000
_cell.angle_alpha   90.00
_cell.angle_beta   90.00
_cell.angle_gamma   90.00
#
_symmetry.space_group_name_H-M   'P 1'
#
loop_
_entity.id
_entity.type
_entity.pdbx_description
1 polymer ?
#
loop_
_entity_poly.entity_id
_entity_poly.type
_entity_poly.pdbx_seq_one_letter_code
_entity_poly.pdbx_strand_id
1 'polypeptide(L)' 'ATFHPQLSKLYNAELNDWDDNLAPVIYAYNTGEHSTTGYSPFQLMFGRYPILPINHTPATFKFNRPSDYWMKLIK' A
#
# COMPACT_ATOMS: atom_id res chain seq x y z
N ALA A 1 14.42 6.52 6.90
CA ALA A 1 14.25 5.58 8.03
C ALA A 1 14.85 4.24 7.63
N THR A 2 15.56 3.57 8.53
CA THR A 2 15.99 2.18 8.33
C THR A 2 14.89 1.21 8.75
N PHE A 3 14.86 0.03 8.17
CA PHE A 3 13.79 -0.96 8.37
C PHE A 3 13.73 -1.48 9.83
N HIS A 4 14.90 -1.56 10.48
CA HIS A 4 15.07 -2.00 11.87
C HIS A 4 14.27 -1.15 12.90
N PRO A 5 14.38 0.20 12.93
CA PRO A 5 13.58 1.02 13.84
C PRO A 5 12.08 1.06 13.54
N GLN A 6 11.63 0.61 12.37
CA GLN A 6 10.19 0.45 12.10
C GLN A 6 9.68 -0.86 12.70
N LEU A 7 10.42 -1.96 12.54
CA LEU A 7 10.11 -3.24 13.18
C LEU A 7 10.16 -3.14 14.70
N SER A 8 11.17 -2.44 15.25
CA SER A 8 11.33 -2.29 16.70
C SER A 8 10.15 -1.60 17.39
N LYS A 9 9.34 -0.83 16.65
CA LYS A 9 8.13 -0.17 17.19
C LYS A 9 6.95 -1.12 17.33
N LEU A 10 6.97 -2.25 16.64
CA LEU A 10 5.85 -3.18 16.58
C LEU A 10 6.10 -4.47 17.36
N TYR A 11 7.34 -4.72 17.79
CA TYR A 11 7.65 -5.88 18.61
C TYR A 11 6.88 -5.89 19.93
N ASN A 12 6.51 -7.09 20.34
CA ASN A 12 6.09 -7.34 21.71
C ASN A 12 7.28 -7.19 22.69
N ALA A 13 6.99 -7.24 23.99
CA ALA A 13 8.01 -7.09 25.04
C ALA A 13 9.08 -8.19 25.02
N GLU A 14 8.79 -9.35 24.43
CA GLU A 14 9.67 -10.52 24.33
C GLU A 14 10.50 -10.55 23.02
N LEU A 15 10.24 -9.62 22.10
CA LEU A 15 10.94 -9.44 20.81
C LEU A 15 10.95 -10.71 19.93
N ASN A 16 9.93 -11.57 20.05
CA ASN A 16 9.87 -12.87 19.37
C ASN A 16 8.86 -12.93 18.21
N ASP A 17 8.15 -11.83 17.92
CA ASP A 17 7.07 -11.71 16.93
C ASP A 17 7.47 -10.83 15.72
N TRP A 18 8.75 -10.84 15.36
CA TRP A 18 9.27 -9.90 14.36
C TRP A 18 8.75 -10.19 12.94
N ASP A 19 8.51 -11.46 12.65
CA ASP A 19 8.03 -11.97 11.37
C ASP A 19 6.55 -11.65 11.14
N ASP A 20 5.73 -11.70 12.19
CA ASP A 20 4.34 -11.25 12.17
C ASP A 20 4.23 -9.75 11.80
N ASN A 21 5.20 -8.96 12.26
CA ASN A 21 5.28 -7.52 12.03
C ASN A 21 5.97 -7.14 10.70
N LEU A 22 6.48 -8.11 9.94
CA LEU A 22 7.18 -7.84 8.70
C LEU A 22 6.25 -7.28 7.62
N ALA A 23 5.11 -7.94 7.41
CA ALA A 23 4.12 -7.56 6.41
C ALA A 23 3.61 -6.10 6.56
N PRO A 24 3.19 -5.63 7.75
CA PRO A 24 2.74 -4.25 7.92
C PRO A 24 3.87 -3.23 7.70
N VAL A 25 5.11 -3.53 8.08
CA VAL A 25 6.25 -2.62 7.83
C VAL A 25 6.58 -2.53 6.35
N ILE A 26 6.64 -3.66 5.63
CA ILE A 26 6.85 -3.67 4.17
C ILE A 26 5.75 -2.87 3.47
N TYR A 27 4.50 -3.07 3.89
CA TYR A 27 3.36 -2.36 3.34
C TYR A 27 3.52 -0.84 3.51
N ALA A 28 3.76 -0.38 4.74
CA ALA A 28 3.98 1.04 5.04
C ALA A 28 5.16 1.63 4.26
N TYR A 29 6.26 0.88 4.10
CA TYR A 29 7.43 1.30 3.33
C TYR A 29 7.11 1.47 1.84
N ASN A 30 6.40 0.51 1.24
CA ASN A 30 6.09 0.49 -0.19
C ASN A 30 5.05 1.54 -0.59
N THR A 31 4.10 1.87 0.30
CA THR A 31 3.00 2.80 -0.01
C THR A 31 3.20 4.21 0.53
N GLY A 32 4.10 4.40 1.50
CA GLY A 32 4.41 5.71 2.06
C GLY A 32 5.31 6.55 1.16
N GLU A 33 5.07 7.86 1.10
CA GLU A 33 5.93 8.80 0.36
C GLU A 33 7.29 8.95 1.04
N HIS A 34 8.37 8.90 0.25
CA HIS A 34 9.73 9.07 0.77
C HIS A 34 10.21 10.49 0.50
N SER A 35 10.77 11.15 1.53
CA SER A 35 11.15 12.57 1.45
C SER A 35 12.20 12.90 0.39
N THR A 36 13.01 11.92 -0.01
CA THR A 36 14.07 12.12 -1.02
C THR A 36 13.51 12.16 -2.44
N THR A 37 12.45 11.41 -2.70
CA THR A 37 11.86 11.27 -4.05
C THR A 37 10.56 12.04 -4.19
N GLY A 38 9.85 12.31 -3.09
CA GLY A 38 8.46 12.81 -3.12
C GLY A 38 7.45 11.77 -3.61
N TYR A 39 7.86 10.49 -3.70
CA TYR A 39 7.02 9.39 -4.16
C TYR A 39 7.23 8.14 -3.33
N SER A 40 6.22 7.29 -3.24
CA SER A 40 6.37 5.94 -2.67
C SER A 40 7.13 5.00 -3.62
N PRO A 41 7.86 3.98 -3.11
CA PRO A 41 8.47 2.95 -3.95
C PRO A 41 7.49 2.29 -4.91
N PHE A 42 6.23 2.06 -4.48
CA PHE A 42 5.18 1.54 -5.35
C PHE A 42 4.90 2.46 -6.54
N GLN A 43 4.78 3.77 -6.32
CA GLN A 43 4.55 4.72 -7.40
C GLN A 43 5.72 4.75 -8.40
N LEU A 44 6.95 4.67 -7.91
CA LEU A 44 8.12 4.62 -8.78
C LEU A 44 8.18 3.34 -9.62
N MET A 45 7.74 2.21 -9.07
CA MET A 45 7.75 0.92 -9.76
C MET A 45 6.58 0.76 -10.75
N PHE A 46 5.38 1.24 -10.40
CA PHE A 46 4.15 0.96 -11.16
C PHE A 46 3.53 2.18 -11.84
N GLY A 47 4.07 3.39 -11.62
CA GLY A 47 3.58 4.62 -12.25
C GLY A 47 2.17 5.06 -11.81
N ARG A 48 1.62 4.52 -10.72
CA ARG A 48 0.29 4.85 -10.19
C ARG A 48 0.27 4.87 -8.67
N TYR A 49 -0.71 5.55 -8.10
CA TYR A 49 -0.92 5.55 -6.65
C TYR A 49 -1.36 4.17 -6.14
N PRO A 50 -0.86 3.72 -4.97
CA PRO A 50 -1.32 2.48 -4.35
C PRO A 50 -2.79 2.61 -3.93
N ILE A 51 -3.58 1.57 -4.20
CA ILE A 51 -4.97 1.48 -3.74
C ILE A 51 -4.95 0.77 -2.39
N LEU A 52 -5.14 1.53 -1.31
CA LEU A 52 -5.10 1.00 0.06
C LEU A 52 -6.48 0.45 0.45
N PRO A 53 -6.58 -0.56 1.34
CA PRO A 53 -7.87 -1.05 1.83
C PRO A 53 -8.74 0.04 2.49
N ILE A 54 -8.10 1.03 3.12
CA ILE A 54 -8.76 2.20 3.71
C ILE A 54 -9.28 3.20 2.68
N ASN A 55 -8.76 3.14 1.44
CA ASN A 55 -9.33 3.87 0.32
C ASN A 55 -10.62 3.15 -0.06
N HIS A 56 -11.67 3.34 0.74
CA HIS A 56 -13.03 2.96 0.38
C HIS A 56 -13.36 3.69 -0.92
N THR A 57 -13.19 3.03 -2.06
CA THR A 57 -13.83 3.49 -3.29
C THR A 57 -15.32 3.26 -3.11
N PRO A 58 -16.17 4.30 -3.03
CA PRO A 58 -17.60 4.07 -2.98
C PRO A 58 -18.12 3.63 -4.34
N ALA A 59 -19.14 2.78 -4.27
CA ALA A 59 -19.91 2.13 -5.32
C ALA A 59 -19.15 1.06 -6.11
N THR A 60 -19.47 -0.20 -5.80
CA THR A 60 -19.47 -1.29 -6.77
C THR A 60 -19.93 -0.73 -8.13
N PHE A 61 -19.02 -0.63 -9.09
CA PHE A 61 -19.40 -0.28 -10.45
C PHE A 61 -20.24 -1.44 -10.96
N LYS A 62 -21.56 -1.28 -10.96
CA LYS A 62 -22.45 -2.26 -11.56
C LYS A 62 -22.30 -2.10 -13.07
N PHE A 63 -21.68 -3.10 -13.69
CA PHE A 63 -21.68 -3.21 -15.13
C PHE A 63 -23.13 -3.39 -15.56
N ASN A 64 -23.68 -2.43 -16.29
CA ASN A 64 -24.98 -2.61 -16.92
C ASN A 64 -24.82 -3.56 -18.12
N ARG A 65 -23.64 -3.58 -18.74
CA ARG A 65 -23.26 -4.49 -19.83
C ARG A 65 -21.80 -4.95 -19.73
N PRO A 66 -21.46 -6.16 -20.21
CA PRO A 66 -20.08 -6.61 -20.35
C PRO A 66 -19.20 -5.73 -21.26
N SER A 67 -19.75 -4.78 -22.02
CA SER A 67 -18.95 -3.81 -22.79
C SER A 67 -18.38 -2.67 -21.94
N ASP A 68 -18.90 -2.45 -20.74
CA ASP A 68 -18.63 -1.25 -19.94
C ASP A 68 -17.26 -1.31 -19.22
N TYR A 69 -16.51 -2.41 -19.35
CA TYR A 69 -15.19 -2.58 -18.74
C TYR A 69 -14.21 -1.48 -19.15
N TRP A 70 -14.28 -1.01 -20.39
CA TRP A 70 -13.41 0.04 -20.90
C TRP A 70 -13.53 1.35 -20.13
N MET A 71 -14.70 1.68 -19.57
CA MET A 71 -14.90 2.90 -18.78
C MET A 71 -14.06 2.92 -17.49
N LYS A 72 -13.64 1.75 -16.99
CA LYS A 72 -12.79 1.63 -15.81
C LYS A 72 -11.30 1.80 -16.12
N LEU A 73 -10.87 1.52 -17.35
CA LEU A 73 -9.45 1.54 -17.75
C LEU A 73 -8.96 2.94 -18.16
N ILE A 74 -9.89 3.86 -18.44
CA ILE A 74 -9.59 5.19 -19.00
C ILE A 74 -9.61 6.30 -17.90
N LYS A 75 -9.87 5.94 -16.65
CA LYS A 75 -9.74 6.82 -15.48
C LYS A 75 -8.52 6.43 -14.64
#